data_AF-A0A5C7B1L9-F1
#
_entry.id   AF-A0A5C7B1L9-F1
#
_cell.length_a   1.000
_cell.length_b   1.000
_cell.length_c   1.000
_cell.angle_alpha   90.00
_cell.angle_beta   90.00
_cell.angle_gamma   90.00
#
_symmetry.space_group_name_H-M   'P 1'
#
loop_
_entity.id
_entity.type
_entity.pdbx_description
1 polymer ?
#
loop_
_entity_poly.entity_id
_entity_poly.type
_entity_poly.pdbx_seq_one_letter_code
_entity_poly.pdbx_strand_id
1 'polypeptide(L)'
;MSAKKFKRFTYLFSEESTAYKVIKKLNAEDFQKHIKKSGILSIEVYQKSPNYFVLIDTEVHLTNDEVSTILSTQLNALERIYEFEQKEIYKAKEGQLKTRIGEKKRFVWTLLLQEDETLIEEYKEVHSMGKAWPEITNNMKTVGVKDMEIYLSGTQAILIMDTKPDFNLDEVGPKWQKLPREEEWQAYVAKFQRTDPNSSIQEKWQDMRRL
;
A
#
# COMPACT_ATOMS: atom_id res chain seq x y z
N MET A 1 10.88 17.44 -19.48
CA MET A 1 10.32 18.04 -18.26
C MET A 1 10.44 17.02 -17.13
N SER A 2 11.02 17.35 -15.99
CA SER A 2 11.09 16.43 -14.85
C SER A 2 9.68 16.10 -14.37
N ALA A 3 9.37 14.83 -14.11
CA ALA A 3 8.07 14.44 -13.60
C ALA A 3 7.83 15.13 -12.24
N LYS A 4 6.66 15.78 -12.06
CA LYS A 4 6.34 16.46 -10.81
C LYS A 4 6.31 15.44 -9.66
N LYS A 5 7.25 15.57 -8.73
CA LYS A 5 7.34 14.76 -7.52
C LYS A 5 6.29 15.20 -6.49
N PHE A 6 5.88 14.28 -5.63
CA PHE A 6 4.98 14.50 -4.50
C PHE A 6 5.37 13.58 -3.34
N LYS A 7 4.86 13.84 -2.14
CA LYS A 7 4.99 12.93 -0.99
C LYS A 7 3.68 12.21 -0.73
N ARG A 8 3.74 10.88 -0.57
CA ARG A 8 2.59 10.07 -0.14
C ARG A 8 2.72 9.68 1.32
N PHE A 9 1.66 9.94 2.07
CA PHE A 9 1.45 9.38 3.40
C PHE A 9 0.32 8.36 3.34
N THR A 10 0.45 7.30 4.13
CA THR A 10 -0.52 6.21 4.17
C THR A 10 -0.93 5.93 5.59
N TYR A 11 -2.20 5.63 5.79
CA TYR A 11 -2.77 5.46 7.13
C TYR A 11 -3.73 4.29 7.14
N LEU A 12 -3.79 3.56 8.25
CA LEU A 12 -4.81 2.57 8.50
C LEU A 12 -5.66 3.01 9.70
N PHE A 13 -6.97 2.98 9.54
CA PHE A 13 -7.93 3.35 10.57
C PHE A 13 -8.99 2.27 10.73
N SER A 14 -9.47 2.08 11.95
CA SER A 14 -10.75 1.40 12.18
C SER A 14 -11.93 2.39 12.05
N GLU A 15 -13.13 1.87 11.81
CA GLU A 15 -14.41 2.60 11.82
C GLU A 15 -14.61 3.46 13.08
N GLU A 16 -14.06 3.02 14.21
CA GLU A 16 -14.27 3.66 15.50
C GLU A 16 -13.34 4.86 15.72
N SER A 17 -12.23 4.93 14.99
CA SER A 17 -11.19 5.93 15.20
C SER A 17 -11.68 7.35 14.90
N THR A 18 -11.23 8.31 15.73
CA THR A 18 -11.50 9.74 15.52
C THR A 18 -10.97 10.23 14.17
N ALA A 19 -9.80 9.76 13.76
CA ALA A 19 -9.19 10.10 12.47
C ALA A 19 -10.06 9.64 11.29
N TYR A 20 -10.63 8.43 11.34
CA TYR A 20 -11.59 7.98 10.32
C TYR A 20 -12.81 8.89 10.27
N LYS A 21 -13.39 9.26 11.42
CA LYS A 21 -14.56 10.17 11.48
C LYS A 21 -14.25 11.54 10.87
N VAL A 22 -13.01 12.03 11.03
CA VAL A 22 -12.55 13.26 10.35
C VAL A 22 -12.44 13.00 8.85
N ILE A 23 -11.68 12.00 8.41
CA ILE A 23 -11.41 11.70 7.00
C ILE A 23 -12.68 11.38 6.21
N LYS A 24 -13.64 10.67 6.79
CA LYS A 24 -14.94 10.42 6.17
C LYS A 24 -15.68 11.71 5.84
N LYS A 25 -15.60 12.73 6.71
CA LYS A 25 -16.20 14.05 6.46
C LYS A 25 -15.44 14.83 5.36
N LEU A 26 -14.16 14.54 5.16
CA LEU A 26 -13.32 15.17 4.13
C LEU A 26 -13.67 14.73 2.70
N ASN A 27 -14.25 13.54 2.54
CA ASN A 27 -14.72 13.05 1.24
C ASN A 27 -15.99 13.77 0.73
N ALA A 28 -16.54 14.74 1.47
CA ALA A 28 -17.63 15.61 1.02
C ALA A 28 -17.13 16.76 0.12
N GLU A 29 -17.99 17.23 -0.80
CA GLU A 29 -17.64 18.19 -1.87
C GLU A 29 -17.11 19.55 -1.38
N ASP A 30 -17.47 20.00 -0.17
CA ASP A 30 -17.06 21.30 0.37
C ASP A 30 -15.58 21.37 0.79
N PHE A 31 -14.96 20.22 1.04
CA PHE A 31 -13.61 20.14 1.58
C PHE A 31 -12.52 20.09 0.49
N GLN A 32 -12.81 19.46 -0.67
CA GLN A 32 -11.92 19.45 -1.84
C GLN A 32 -11.53 20.86 -2.32
N LYS A 33 -12.42 21.85 -2.14
CA LYS A 33 -12.15 23.26 -2.47
C LYS A 33 -11.15 23.92 -1.53
N HIS A 34 -11.15 23.57 -0.24
CA HIS A 34 -10.34 24.23 0.78
C HIS A 34 -8.97 23.58 0.95
N ILE A 35 -8.88 22.26 0.78
CA ILE A 35 -7.63 21.51 0.99
C ILE A 35 -6.56 21.73 -0.09
N LYS A 36 -6.96 22.02 -1.34
CA LYS A 36 -5.96 22.24 -2.40
C LYS A 36 -5.04 23.43 -2.11
N LYS A 37 -5.45 24.35 -1.21
CA LYS A 37 -4.65 25.50 -0.78
C LYS A 37 -3.67 25.17 0.36
N SER A 38 -3.74 23.99 0.97
CA SER A 38 -2.86 23.58 2.09
C SER A 38 -1.69 22.67 1.67
N GLY A 39 -1.48 22.46 0.38
CA GLY A 39 -0.43 21.57 -0.14
C GLY A 39 -0.81 20.09 -0.19
N ILE A 40 -2.04 19.72 0.22
CA ILE A 40 -2.60 18.38 -0.05
C ILE A 40 -3.12 18.33 -1.49
N LEU A 41 -2.64 17.34 -2.25
CA LEU A 41 -2.87 17.18 -3.68
C LEU A 41 -4.03 16.23 -3.99
N SER A 42 -4.14 15.13 -3.22
CA SER A 42 -5.26 14.19 -3.31
C SER A 42 -5.37 13.35 -2.04
N ILE A 43 -6.59 12.86 -1.79
CA ILE A 43 -6.90 11.87 -0.76
C ILE A 43 -7.62 10.72 -1.45
N GLU A 44 -7.18 9.49 -1.21
CA GLU A 44 -7.86 8.27 -1.66
C GLU A 44 -8.16 7.40 -0.45
N VAL A 45 -9.37 6.83 -0.40
CA VAL A 45 -9.82 5.98 0.69
C VAL A 45 -10.22 4.62 0.14
N TYR A 46 -9.73 3.57 0.78
CA TYR A 46 -10.02 2.18 0.48
C TYR A 46 -10.60 1.51 1.72
N GLN A 47 -11.58 0.63 1.56
CA GLN A 47 -12.29 0.02 2.67
C GLN A 47 -12.35 -1.50 2.54
N LYS A 48 -12.05 -2.17 3.65
CA LYS A 48 -12.47 -3.53 3.95
C LYS A 48 -12.87 -3.54 5.42
N SER A 49 -14.16 -3.44 5.70
CA SER A 49 -14.68 -3.26 7.07
C SER A 49 -14.07 -4.30 8.03
N PRO A 50 -13.62 -3.88 9.22
CA PRO A 50 -13.78 -2.54 9.82
C PRO A 50 -12.66 -1.54 9.48
N ASN A 51 -11.77 -1.88 8.55
CA ASN A 51 -10.57 -1.11 8.26
C ASN A 51 -10.73 -0.17 7.04
N TYR A 52 -10.10 1.00 7.14
CA TYR A 52 -9.92 1.95 6.05
C TYR A 52 -8.46 2.25 5.87
N PHE A 53 -8.02 2.15 4.64
CA PHE A 53 -6.69 2.52 4.22
C PHE A 53 -6.76 3.83 3.43
N VAL A 54 -6.01 4.82 3.87
CA VAL A 54 -6.06 6.19 3.34
C VAL A 54 -4.70 6.56 2.78
N LEU A 55 -4.69 7.05 1.54
CA LEU A 55 -3.52 7.66 0.91
C LEU A 55 -3.74 9.16 0.86
N ILE A 56 -2.74 9.92 1.31
CA ILE A 56 -2.71 11.38 1.19
C ILE A 56 -1.46 11.77 0.40
N ASP A 57 -1.66 12.28 -0.81
CA ASP A 57 -0.58 12.81 -1.64
C ASP A 57 -0.47 14.32 -1.40
N THR A 58 0.76 14.82 -1.26
CA THR A 58 1.08 16.16 -0.78
C THR A 58 2.22 16.78 -1.59
N GLU A 59 2.40 18.09 -1.48
CA GLU A 59 3.63 18.75 -1.91
C GLU A 59 4.85 18.21 -1.15
N VAL A 60 6.01 18.18 -1.83
CA VAL A 60 7.21 17.48 -1.33
C VAL A 60 7.80 18.04 -0.03
N HIS A 61 7.44 19.27 0.35
CA HIS A 61 7.93 19.90 1.58
C HIS A 61 7.18 19.44 2.83
N LEU A 62 5.97 18.88 2.67
CA LEU A 62 5.13 18.51 3.81
C LEU A 62 5.65 17.25 4.54
N THR A 63 5.34 17.21 5.83
CA THR A 63 5.60 16.14 6.79
C THR A 63 4.28 15.61 7.36
N ASN A 64 4.32 14.45 8.03
CA ASN A 64 3.13 13.88 8.65
C ASN A 64 2.51 14.80 9.72
N ASP A 65 3.32 15.54 10.46
CA ASP A 65 2.85 16.44 11.53
C ASP A 65 2.12 17.65 10.94
N GLU A 66 2.59 18.17 9.80
CA GLU A 66 1.90 19.22 9.05
C GLU A 66 0.58 18.70 8.46
N VAL A 67 0.56 17.48 7.92
CA VAL A 67 -0.69 16.85 7.46
C VAL A 67 -1.67 16.68 8.61
N SER A 68 -1.19 16.24 9.78
CA SER A 68 -2.00 16.11 11.00
C SER A 68 -2.58 17.46 11.44
N THR A 69 -1.78 18.53 11.37
CA THR A 69 -2.19 19.90 11.69
C THR A 69 -3.27 20.39 10.71
N ILE A 70 -3.03 20.23 9.41
CA ILE A 70 -3.97 20.62 8.34
C ILE A 70 -5.31 19.90 8.52
N LEU A 71 -5.28 18.62 8.86
CA LEU A 71 -6.48 17.81 9.08
C LEU A 71 -7.06 17.93 10.48
N SER A 72 -6.43 18.71 11.37
CA SER A 72 -6.84 18.89 12.77
C SER A 72 -7.07 17.57 13.50
N THR A 73 -6.24 16.56 13.21
CA THR A 73 -6.32 15.24 13.83
C THR A 73 -4.93 14.60 13.85
N GLN A 74 -4.59 13.89 14.93
CA GLN A 74 -3.31 13.19 15.00
C GLN A 74 -3.34 11.99 14.05
N LEU A 75 -2.36 11.93 13.16
CA LEU A 75 -2.22 10.83 12.20
C LEU A 75 -0.90 10.12 12.44
N ASN A 76 -0.93 8.80 12.39
CA ASN A 76 0.26 7.96 12.48
C ASN A 76 0.45 7.26 11.14
N ALA A 77 1.40 7.76 10.34
CA ALA A 77 1.69 7.18 9.04
C ALA A 77 2.21 5.74 9.20
N LEU A 78 1.75 4.85 8.32
CA LEU A 78 2.17 3.45 8.30
C LEU A 78 3.60 3.29 7.79
N GLU A 79 4.29 2.31 8.35
CA GLU A 79 5.56 1.83 7.83
C GLU A 79 5.34 1.13 6.48
N ARG A 80 6.12 1.52 5.47
CA ARG A 80 6.21 0.82 4.20
C ARG A 80 7.40 -0.13 4.27
N ILE A 81 7.13 -1.43 4.23
CA ILE A 81 8.14 -2.47 4.38
C ILE A 81 8.68 -2.95 3.02
N TYR A 82 7.91 -2.80 1.94
CA TYR A 82 8.31 -3.16 0.57
C TYR A 82 8.13 -1.98 -0.40
N GLU A 83 9.09 -1.80 -1.31
CA GLU A 83 9.03 -0.84 -2.41
C GLU A 83 9.49 -1.51 -3.70
N PHE A 84 8.76 -1.32 -4.79
CA PHE A 84 8.93 -2.10 -6.02
C PHE A 84 10.30 -2.00 -6.68
N GLU A 85 10.88 -0.79 -6.72
CA GLU A 85 12.16 -0.57 -7.37
C GLU A 85 13.35 -0.97 -6.48
N GLN A 86 13.10 -1.24 -5.20
CA GLN A 86 14.11 -1.57 -4.20
C GLN A 86 15.27 -0.56 -4.21
N LYS A 87 14.95 0.75 -4.19
CA LYS A 87 15.96 1.83 -4.25
C LYS A 87 16.04 2.70 -3.00
N GLU A 88 14.90 3.13 -2.46
CA GLU A 88 14.87 4.16 -1.42
C GLU A 88 13.85 3.84 -0.32
N ILE A 89 14.29 3.95 0.93
CA ILE A 89 13.44 3.85 2.12
C ILE A 89 13.17 5.25 2.64
N TYR A 90 11.90 5.53 2.91
CA TYR A 90 11.44 6.76 3.55
C TYR A 90 10.81 6.40 4.89
N LYS A 91 11.15 7.14 5.96
CA LYS A 91 10.46 6.97 7.24
C LYS A 91 8.99 7.36 7.07
N ALA A 92 8.10 6.65 7.74
CA ALA A 92 6.66 6.90 7.65
C ALA A 92 6.29 8.39 7.87
N LYS A 93 6.92 9.02 8.87
CA LYS A 93 6.72 10.45 9.20
C LYS A 93 7.18 11.44 8.12
N GLU A 94 8.09 11.02 7.25
CA GLU A 94 8.67 11.85 6.19
C GLU A 94 7.86 11.76 4.90
N GLY A 95 7.03 10.73 4.75
CA GLY A 95 6.27 10.44 3.54
C GLY A 95 7.16 9.91 2.43
N GLN A 96 6.58 9.14 1.53
CA GLN A 96 7.31 8.55 0.41
C GLN A 96 7.41 9.53 -0.72
N LEU A 97 8.63 9.81 -1.19
CA LEU A 97 8.79 10.59 -2.41
C LEU A 97 8.38 9.74 -3.61
N LYS A 98 7.37 10.21 -4.34
CA LYS A 98 6.83 9.51 -5.52
C LYS A 98 6.76 10.42 -6.72
N THR A 99 6.70 9.80 -7.89
CA THR A 99 6.36 10.44 -9.16
C THR A 99 5.04 9.86 -9.67
N ARG A 100 4.33 10.60 -10.50
CA ARG A 100 3.08 10.10 -11.08
C ARG A 100 3.40 8.96 -12.04
N ILE A 101 2.91 7.78 -11.71
CA ILE A 101 2.70 6.71 -12.67
C ILE A 101 1.56 7.18 -13.58
N GLY A 102 1.74 7.05 -14.90
CA GLY A 102 0.73 7.42 -15.90
C GLY A 102 -0.55 6.58 -15.78
N GLU A 103 -1.25 6.34 -16.89
CA GLU A 103 -2.45 5.50 -16.86
C GLU A 103 -2.16 4.13 -16.25
N LYS A 104 -3.03 3.72 -15.33
CA LYS A 104 -2.85 2.51 -14.53
C LYS A 104 -4.17 1.98 -14.00
N LYS A 105 -4.18 0.69 -13.69
CA LYS A 105 -5.19 0.04 -12.86
C LYS A 105 -4.58 -0.28 -11.50
N ARG A 106 -5.27 0.10 -10.43
CA ARG A 106 -4.80 -0.05 -9.05
C ARG A 106 -5.59 -1.13 -8.32
N PHE A 107 -4.86 -2.02 -7.69
CA PHE A 107 -5.38 -2.98 -6.72
C PHE A 107 -4.90 -2.57 -5.33
N VAL A 108 -5.80 -2.63 -4.35
CA VAL A 108 -5.46 -2.44 -2.94
C VAL A 108 -6.01 -3.62 -2.19
N TRP A 109 -5.10 -4.38 -1.57
CA TRP A 109 -5.40 -5.61 -0.89
C TRP A 109 -4.97 -5.56 0.56
N THR A 110 -5.60 -6.40 1.38
CA THR A 110 -5.19 -6.58 2.76
C THR A 110 -5.16 -8.05 3.13
N LEU A 111 -4.19 -8.43 3.95
CA LEU A 111 -4.12 -9.76 4.55
C LEU A 111 -3.77 -9.63 6.03
N LEU A 112 -4.08 -10.69 6.77
CA LEU A 112 -3.74 -10.79 8.17
C LEU A 112 -2.58 -11.76 8.35
N LEU A 113 -1.57 -11.33 9.11
CA LEU A 113 -0.41 -12.13 9.48
C LEU A 113 -0.69 -12.93 10.77
N GLN A 114 0.15 -13.93 11.02
CA GLN A 114 0.21 -14.65 12.28
C GLN A 114 0.50 -13.67 13.44
N GLU A 115 -0.16 -13.88 14.58
CA GLU A 115 0.01 -13.06 15.79
C GLU A 115 1.26 -13.51 16.57
N ASP A 116 2.41 -13.47 15.90
CA ASP A 116 3.72 -13.85 16.45
C ASP A 116 4.75 -12.77 16.07
N GLU A 117 5.35 -12.14 17.08
CA GLU A 117 6.29 -11.02 16.89
C GLU A 117 7.52 -11.42 16.07
N THR A 118 8.00 -12.67 16.22
CA THR A 118 9.15 -13.17 15.46
C THR A 118 8.79 -13.32 13.99
N LEU A 119 7.63 -13.90 13.70
CA LEU A 119 7.15 -14.03 12.33
C LEU A 119 6.86 -12.69 11.67
N ILE A 120 6.40 -11.69 12.43
CA ILE A 120 6.18 -10.32 11.94
C ILE A 120 7.51 -9.67 11.55
N GLU A 121 8.54 -9.76 12.40
CA GLU A 121 9.85 -9.18 12.10
C GLU A 121 10.55 -9.92 10.94
N GLU A 122 10.42 -11.24 10.83
CA GLU A 122 10.87 -11.99 9.66
C GLU A 122 10.13 -11.56 8.37
N TYR A 123 8.81 -11.32 8.46
CA TYR A 123 8.03 -10.84 7.33
C TYR A 123 8.49 -9.45 6.87
N LYS A 124 8.80 -8.55 7.82
CA LYS A 124 9.40 -7.24 7.53
C LYS A 124 10.77 -7.39 6.88
N GLU A 125 11.64 -8.23 7.44
CA GLU A 125 13.00 -8.44 6.94
C GLU A 125 12.98 -8.97 5.50
N VAL A 126 12.20 -10.00 5.19
CA VAL A 126 12.19 -10.59 3.84
C VAL A 126 11.59 -9.66 2.77
N HIS A 127 10.72 -8.72 3.18
CA HIS A 127 10.16 -7.70 2.29
C HIS A 127 10.99 -6.41 2.26
N SER A 128 11.95 -6.26 3.17
CA SER A 128 12.79 -5.08 3.27
C SER A 128 13.69 -4.88 2.07
N MET A 129 14.26 -3.68 2.00
CA MET A 129 15.10 -3.22 0.91
C MET A 129 16.26 -4.18 0.62
N GLY A 130 16.30 -4.71 -0.60
CA GLY A 130 17.33 -5.63 -1.08
C GLY A 130 17.17 -7.08 -0.61
N LYS A 131 16.10 -7.41 0.14
CA LYS A 131 15.83 -8.77 0.64
C LYS A 131 14.77 -9.51 -0.16
N ALA A 132 13.84 -8.78 -0.78
CA ALA A 132 12.90 -9.38 -1.72
C ALA A 132 13.66 -10.07 -2.87
N TRP A 133 13.20 -11.26 -3.26
CA TRP A 133 13.89 -12.05 -4.28
C TRP A 133 13.81 -11.35 -5.64
N PRO A 134 14.95 -11.10 -6.33
CA PRO A 134 14.98 -10.36 -7.59
C PRO A 134 14.08 -10.96 -8.68
N GLU A 135 13.94 -12.28 -8.71
CA GLU A 135 13.09 -13.01 -9.65
C GLU A 135 11.63 -12.60 -9.50
N ILE A 136 11.15 -12.45 -8.26
CA ILE A 136 9.76 -12.10 -7.97
C ILE A 136 9.47 -10.67 -8.43
N THR A 137 10.37 -9.73 -8.14
CA THR A 137 10.26 -8.35 -8.65
C THR A 137 10.34 -8.28 -10.17
N ASN A 138 11.20 -9.07 -10.81
CA ASN A 138 11.28 -9.11 -12.27
C ASN A 138 10.03 -9.74 -12.90
N ASN A 139 9.51 -10.82 -12.32
CA ASN A 139 8.27 -11.46 -12.77
C ASN A 139 7.11 -10.46 -12.76
N MET A 140 6.93 -9.72 -11.67
CA MET A 140 5.96 -8.62 -11.56
C MET A 140 6.09 -7.62 -12.73
N LYS A 141 7.31 -7.20 -13.06
CA LYS A 141 7.57 -6.30 -14.20
C LYS A 141 7.12 -6.93 -15.52
N THR A 142 7.45 -8.20 -15.75
CA THR A 142 7.10 -8.89 -17.01
C THR A 142 5.60 -9.04 -17.22
N VAL A 143 4.82 -9.18 -16.14
CA VAL A 143 3.36 -9.33 -16.23
C VAL A 143 2.61 -7.99 -16.29
N GLY A 144 3.32 -6.87 -16.16
CA GLY A 144 2.76 -5.53 -16.33
C GLY A 144 2.45 -4.79 -15.02
N VAL A 145 3.04 -5.21 -13.90
CA VAL A 145 3.09 -4.40 -12.66
C VAL A 145 4.04 -3.22 -12.89
N LYS A 146 3.58 -2.02 -12.52
CA LYS A 146 4.30 -0.75 -12.66
C LYS A 146 4.86 -0.24 -11.33
N ASP A 147 4.18 -0.53 -10.23
CA ASP A 147 4.60 -0.21 -8.87
C ASP A 147 3.87 -1.14 -7.90
N MET A 148 4.51 -1.45 -6.78
CA MET A 148 3.96 -2.28 -5.72
C MET A 148 4.60 -1.90 -4.38
N GLU A 149 3.75 -1.83 -3.35
CA GLU A 149 4.15 -1.42 -2.01
C GLU A 149 3.41 -2.27 -0.99
N ILE A 150 4.09 -2.62 0.11
CA ILE A 150 3.46 -3.28 1.26
C ILE A 150 3.65 -2.41 2.49
N TYR A 151 2.57 -2.26 3.24
CA TYR A 151 2.47 -1.51 4.48
C TYR A 151 2.04 -2.41 5.61
N LEU A 152 2.47 -2.09 6.82
CA LEU A 152 2.18 -2.90 7.99
C LEU A 152 1.60 -2.07 9.13
N SER A 153 0.60 -2.62 9.81
CA SER A 153 0.00 -2.10 11.04
C SER A 153 -0.27 -3.26 12.00
N GLY A 154 0.66 -3.51 12.92
CA GLY A 154 0.61 -4.71 13.76
C GLY A 154 0.65 -5.96 12.88
N THR A 155 -0.40 -6.78 12.93
CA THR A 155 -0.56 -7.99 12.11
C THR A 155 -1.27 -7.74 10.77
N GLN A 156 -1.78 -6.53 10.53
CA GLN A 156 -2.48 -6.20 9.30
C GLN A 156 -1.50 -5.71 8.23
N ALA A 157 -1.36 -6.47 7.14
CA ALA A 157 -0.63 -6.04 5.96
C ALA A 157 -1.59 -5.45 4.91
N ILE A 158 -1.12 -4.40 4.22
CA ILE A 158 -1.83 -3.75 3.12
C ILE A 158 -0.89 -3.67 1.93
N LEU A 159 -1.33 -4.16 0.78
CA LEU A 159 -0.59 -4.12 -0.47
C LEU A 159 -1.27 -3.16 -1.44
N ILE A 160 -0.49 -2.27 -2.04
CA ILE A 160 -0.92 -1.46 -3.19
C ILE A 160 -0.16 -1.97 -4.40
N MET A 161 -0.88 -2.27 -5.48
CA MET A 161 -0.29 -2.67 -6.74
C MET A 161 -0.87 -1.83 -7.88
N ASP A 162 0.00 -1.08 -8.54
CA ASP A 162 -0.33 -0.34 -9.75
C ASP A 162 0.16 -1.14 -10.96
N THR A 163 -0.71 -1.30 -11.95
CA THR A 163 -0.47 -2.12 -13.14
C THR A 163 -0.75 -1.33 -14.41
N LYS A 164 -0.51 -1.92 -15.59
CA LYS A 164 -1.03 -1.38 -16.85
C LYS A 164 -2.57 -1.26 -16.86
N PRO A 165 -3.16 -0.30 -17.58
CA PRO A 165 -4.61 -0.03 -17.51
C PRO A 165 -5.50 -1.23 -17.85
N ASP A 166 -5.06 -2.05 -18.81
CA ASP A 166 -5.72 -3.24 -19.33
C ASP A 166 -5.39 -4.51 -18.53
N PHE A 167 -4.78 -4.39 -17.34
CA PHE A 167 -4.39 -5.55 -16.55
C PHE A 167 -5.62 -6.35 -16.09
N ASN A 168 -5.67 -7.62 -16.52
CA ASN A 168 -6.67 -8.59 -16.10
C ASN A 168 -6.00 -9.66 -15.23
N LEU A 169 -6.29 -9.64 -13.93
CA LEU A 169 -5.71 -10.57 -12.97
C LEU A 169 -6.11 -12.02 -13.25
N ASP A 170 -7.33 -12.26 -13.74
CA ASP A 170 -7.83 -13.61 -14.01
C ASP A 170 -7.11 -14.26 -15.20
N GLU A 171 -6.68 -13.45 -16.17
CA GLU A 171 -5.90 -13.90 -17.32
C GLU A 171 -4.40 -14.02 -17.02
N VAL A 172 -3.88 -13.09 -16.22
CA VAL A 172 -2.45 -12.97 -15.93
C VAL A 172 -2.02 -13.88 -14.78
N GLY A 173 -2.86 -14.03 -13.75
CA GLY A 173 -2.58 -14.77 -12.52
C GLY A 173 -2.09 -16.20 -12.75
N PRO A 174 -2.78 -17.03 -13.58
CA PRO A 174 -2.35 -18.39 -13.85
C PRO A 174 -1.00 -18.50 -14.56
N LYS A 175 -0.60 -17.46 -15.31
CA LYS A 175 0.71 -17.39 -15.97
C LYS A 175 1.77 -16.88 -14.99
N TRP A 176 1.44 -15.85 -14.22
CA TRP A 176 2.30 -15.27 -13.21
C TRP A 176 2.73 -16.33 -12.20
N GLN A 177 1.80 -17.12 -11.64
CA GLN A 177 2.11 -18.18 -10.66
C GLN A 177 3.09 -19.25 -11.17
N LYS A 178 3.26 -19.39 -12.49
CA LYS A 178 4.17 -20.35 -13.13
C LYS A 178 5.53 -19.76 -13.48
N LEU A 179 5.74 -18.47 -13.22
CA LEU A 179 7.04 -17.84 -13.46
C LEU A 179 8.07 -18.35 -12.45
N PRO A 180 9.37 -18.29 -12.80
CA PRO A 180 10.43 -18.85 -11.96
C PRO A 180 10.35 -18.37 -10.52
N ARG A 181 10.47 -19.33 -9.58
CA ARG A 181 10.47 -19.12 -8.12
C ARG A 181 9.19 -18.56 -7.50
N GLU A 182 8.13 -18.30 -8.26
CA GLU A 182 6.86 -17.80 -7.70
C GLU A 182 6.25 -18.81 -6.72
N GLU A 183 6.20 -20.09 -7.09
CA GLU A 183 5.69 -21.14 -6.21
C GLU A 183 6.49 -21.25 -4.90
N GLU A 184 7.83 -21.23 -5.01
CA GLU A 184 8.73 -21.24 -3.85
C GLU A 184 8.54 -20.02 -2.95
N TRP A 185 8.42 -18.84 -3.55
CA TRP A 185 8.19 -17.60 -2.85
C TRP A 185 6.84 -17.62 -2.13
N GLN A 186 5.76 -18.02 -2.81
CA GLN A 186 4.43 -18.13 -2.22
C GLN A 186 4.41 -19.14 -1.08
N ALA A 187 5.07 -20.30 -1.21
CA ALA A 187 5.19 -21.28 -0.15
C ALA A 187 5.97 -20.72 1.05
N TYR A 188 7.06 -19.99 0.80
CA TYR A 188 7.85 -19.36 1.84
C TYR A 188 7.06 -18.28 2.60
N VAL A 189 6.36 -17.37 1.90
CA VAL A 189 5.62 -16.29 2.57
C VAL A 189 4.30 -16.76 3.19
N ALA A 190 3.75 -17.90 2.77
CA ALA A 190 2.52 -18.46 3.35
C ALA A 190 2.66 -18.75 4.85
N LYS A 191 3.87 -19.07 5.35
CA LYS A 191 4.12 -19.34 6.78
C LYS A 191 3.80 -18.14 7.69
N PHE A 192 3.84 -16.92 7.14
CA PHE A 192 3.56 -15.70 7.90
C PHE A 192 2.08 -15.34 7.92
N GLN A 193 1.26 -15.94 7.05
CA GLN A 193 -0.11 -15.51 6.81
C GLN A 193 -1.10 -16.31 7.67
N ARG A 194 -2.14 -15.65 8.16
CA ARG A 194 -3.21 -16.28 8.97
C ARG A 194 -4.28 -16.89 8.07
N THR A 195 -3.86 -17.72 7.13
CA THR A 195 -4.66 -18.33 6.07
C THR A 195 -4.19 -19.75 5.82
N ASP A 196 -5.03 -20.61 5.24
CA ASP A 196 -4.58 -21.94 4.84
C ASP A 196 -3.41 -21.83 3.85
N PRO A 197 -2.30 -22.58 4.03
CA PRO A 197 -1.20 -22.59 3.07
C PRO A 197 -1.65 -22.88 1.64
N ASN A 198 -2.71 -23.69 1.46
CA ASN A 198 -3.28 -24.08 0.18
C ASN A 198 -4.27 -23.07 -0.41
N SER A 199 -4.59 -21.98 0.29
CA SER A 199 -5.44 -20.92 -0.25
C SER A 199 -4.77 -20.21 -1.43
N SER A 200 -5.57 -19.87 -2.44
CA SER A 200 -5.18 -19.02 -3.55
C SER A 200 -4.78 -17.61 -3.09
N ILE A 201 -4.06 -16.87 -3.94
CA ILE A 201 -3.67 -15.48 -3.64
C ILE A 201 -4.90 -14.60 -3.37
N GLN A 202 -6.02 -14.81 -4.10
CA GLN A 202 -7.26 -14.05 -3.89
C GLN A 202 -7.99 -14.42 -2.58
N GLU A 203 -7.82 -15.65 -2.09
CA GLU A 203 -8.36 -16.06 -0.79
C GLU A 203 -7.48 -15.51 0.37
N LYS A 204 -6.18 -15.35 0.11
CA LYS A 204 -5.21 -14.79 1.08
C LYS A 204 -5.30 -13.27 1.19
N TRP A 205 -5.28 -12.59 0.05
CA TRP A 205 -5.37 -11.14 -0.08
C TRP A 205 -6.80 -10.73 -0.39
N GLN A 206 -7.39 -9.94 0.48
CA GLN A 206 -8.76 -9.48 0.35
C GLN A 206 -8.81 -8.08 -0.26
N ASP A 207 -9.69 -7.88 -1.24
CA ASP A 207 -9.93 -6.58 -1.85
C ASP A 207 -10.37 -5.51 -0.86
N MET A 208 -9.70 -4.36 -0.89
CA MET A 208 -10.19 -3.12 -0.29
C MET A 208 -10.85 -2.27 -1.39
N ARG A 209 -12.15 -2.01 -1.24
CA ARG A 209 -12.93 -1.23 -2.21
C ARG A 209 -12.61 0.26 -2.08
N ARG A 210 -12.32 0.93 -3.20
CA ARG A 210 -12.20 2.40 -3.23
C ARG A 210 -13.56 3.06 -2.96
N LEU A 211 -13.57 4.04 -2.05
CA LEU A 211 -14.73 4.89 -1.74
C LEU A 211 -14.71 6.19 -2.53
#